data_AF-A0A8X6N2X7-F1
#
_entry.id   AF-A0A8X6N2X7-F1
#
_cell.length_a   1.000
_cell.length_b   1.000
_cell.length_c   1.000
_cell.angle_alpha   90.00
_cell.angle_beta   90.00
_cell.angle_gamma   90.00
#
_symmetry.space_group_name_H-M   'P 1'
#
loop_
_entity.id
_entity.type
_entity.pdbx_description
1 polymer ?
#
loop_
_entity_poly.entity_id
_entity_poly.type
_entity_poly.pdbx_seq_one_letter_code
_entity_poly.pdbx_strand_id
1 'polypeptide(L)'
;PFSEVEKRQKYRSKIWGQTCCSEDIILEECLLPDMKEGEFIFWKNMGAYIRGTTSNFTLVPYPANQYVFIENPRYVLSSVMNRKAIFSKKIVKKIFQR
;
A
#
# COMPACT_ATOMS: atom_id res chain seq x y z
N PRO A 1 1.54 -18.18 -9.35
CA PRO A 1 0.44 -17.21 -9.09
C PRO A 1 0.45 -16.01 -10.04
N PHE A 2 1.51 -15.18 -10.03
CA PHE A 2 1.63 -14.04 -10.95
C PHE A 2 1.63 -14.46 -12.44
N SER A 3 2.27 -15.58 -12.75
CA SER A 3 2.33 -16.18 -14.09
C SER A 3 0.96 -16.59 -14.66
N GLU A 4 -0.04 -16.85 -13.82
CA GLU A 4 -1.39 -17.20 -14.28
C GLU A 4 -2.22 -15.95 -14.59
N VAL A 5 -1.98 -14.85 -13.87
CA VAL A 5 -2.65 -13.57 -14.10
C VAL A 5 -2.23 -12.99 -15.47
N GLU A 6 -0.96 -13.15 -15.85
CA GLU A 6 -0.45 -12.65 -17.13
C GLU A 6 -1.07 -13.32 -18.36
N LYS A 7 -1.55 -14.56 -18.22
CA LYS A 7 -2.20 -15.31 -19.31
C LYS A 7 -3.67 -14.94 -19.51
N ARG A 8 -4.28 -14.23 -18.57
CA ARG A 8 -5.70 -13.87 -18.64
C ARG A 8 -5.92 -12.84 -19.73
N GLN A 9 -7.08 -12.92 -20.39
CA GLN A 9 -7.51 -11.91 -21.36
C GLN A 9 -7.50 -10.53 -20.69
N LYS A 10 -6.98 -9.53 -21.41
CA LYS A 10 -6.95 -8.14 -20.93
C LYS A 10 -8.09 -7.34 -21.52
N TYR A 11 -8.59 -6.40 -20.72
CA TYR A 11 -9.66 -5.49 -21.08
C TYR A 11 -9.25 -4.06 -20.80
N ARG A 12 -9.78 -3.12 -21.59
CA ARG A 12 -9.71 -1.70 -21.21
C ARG A 12 -10.60 -1.52 -19.98
N SER A 13 -10.03 -0.92 -18.95
CA SER A 13 -10.62 -0.83 -17.62
C SER A 13 -10.41 0.56 -17.04
N LYS A 14 -11.32 0.94 -16.14
CA LYS A 14 -11.25 2.15 -15.31
C LYS A 14 -11.18 1.72 -13.86
N ILE A 15 -10.30 2.34 -13.07
CA ILE A 15 -10.15 2.06 -11.64
C ILE A 15 -10.77 3.20 -10.85
N TRP A 16 -11.74 2.86 -10.02
CA TRP A 16 -12.45 3.77 -9.15
C TRP A 16 -11.87 3.69 -7.73
N GLY A 17 -11.92 4.82 -7.03
CA GLY A 17 -11.73 4.84 -5.59
C GLY A 17 -12.96 4.31 -4.86
N GLN A 18 -12.92 4.42 -3.55
CA GLN A 18 -13.91 3.82 -2.66
C GLN A 18 -14.96 4.79 -2.15
N THR A 19 -14.86 6.07 -2.49
CA THR A 19 -15.87 7.07 -2.11
C THR A 19 -17.10 6.93 -3.01
N CYS A 20 -18.22 7.52 -2.59
CA CYS A 20 -19.43 7.58 -3.41
C CYS A 20 -19.41 8.71 -4.47
N CYS A 21 -18.25 9.32 -4.71
CA CYS A 21 -18.12 10.46 -5.63
C CYS A 21 -17.75 9.98 -7.04
N SER A 22 -18.40 10.55 -8.05
CA SER A 22 -18.12 10.26 -9.46
C SER A 22 -16.75 10.72 -9.93
N GLU A 23 -16.12 11.62 -9.19
CA GLU A 23 -14.81 12.19 -9.45
C GLU A 23 -13.68 11.37 -8.83
N ASP A 24 -13.99 10.39 -7.96
CA ASP A 24 -13.01 9.53 -7.31
C ASP A 24 -12.55 8.42 -8.26
N ILE A 25 -11.83 8.83 -9.29
CA ILE A 25 -11.25 7.97 -10.30
C ILE A 25 -9.74 7.96 -10.11
N ILE A 26 -9.17 6.76 -9.89
CA ILE A 26 -7.73 6.56 -9.71
C ILE A 26 -7.03 6.50 -11.09
N LEU A 27 -7.62 5.77 -12.03
CA LEU A 27 -7.14 5.65 -13.41
C LEU A 27 -8.33 5.60 -14.36
N GLU A 28 -8.43 6.57 -15.27
CA GLU A 28 -9.54 6.64 -16.23
C GLU A 28 -9.50 5.52 -17.27
N GLU A 29 -8.29 5.15 -17.71
CA GLU A 29 -8.07 4.12 -18.72
C GLU A 29 -6.78 3.35 -18.44
N CYS A 30 -6.90 2.03 -18.36
CA CYS A 30 -5.78 1.11 -18.23
C CYS A 30 -6.13 -0.25 -18.85
N LEU A 31 -5.11 -1.09 -19.08
CA LEU A 31 -5.32 -2.49 -19.47
C LEU A 31 -5.11 -3.38 -18.26
N LEU A 32 -6.18 -4.03 -17.80
CA LEU A 32 -6.11 -5.02 -16.72
C LEU A 32 -6.47 -6.41 -17.25
N PRO A 33 -5.89 -7.49 -16.70
CA PRO A 33 -6.38 -8.85 -16.93
C PRO A 33 -7.83 -8.99 -16.44
N ASP A 34 -8.51 -10.07 -16.79
CA ASP A 34 -9.81 -10.44 -16.20
C ASP A 34 -9.66 -10.62 -14.68
N MET A 35 -10.00 -9.56 -13.93
CA MET A 35 -9.91 -9.48 -12.48
C MET A 35 -11.17 -10.06 -11.85
N LYS A 36 -11.02 -10.70 -10.68
CA LYS A 36 -12.14 -11.18 -9.85
C LYS A 36 -12.20 -10.43 -8.53
N GLU A 37 -13.38 -10.41 -7.92
CA GLU A 37 -13.57 -9.83 -6.60
C GLU A 37 -12.62 -10.46 -5.56
N GLY A 38 -12.06 -9.63 -4.69
CA GLY A 38 -11.06 -10.04 -3.70
C GLY A 38 -9.63 -10.14 -4.22
N GLU A 39 -9.39 -9.97 -5.53
CA GLU A 39 -8.03 -9.85 -6.05
C GLU A 39 -7.44 -8.44 -5.78
N PHE A 40 -6.12 -8.37 -5.66
CA PHE A 40 -5.41 -7.16 -5.28
C PHE A 40 -4.74 -6.48 -6.47
N ILE A 41 -4.79 -5.16 -6.48
CA ILE A 41 -3.97 -4.29 -7.32
C ILE A 41 -2.93 -3.63 -6.42
N PHE A 42 -1.68 -3.58 -6.88
CA PHE A 42 -0.56 -3.06 -6.09
C PHE A 42 0.08 -1.85 -6.77
N TRP A 43 0.18 -0.74 -6.05
CA TRP A 43 0.89 0.46 -6.48
C TRP A 43 2.24 0.58 -5.81
N LYS A 44 3.30 0.65 -6.62
CA LYS A 44 4.67 0.89 -6.15
C LYS A 44 4.89 2.38 -5.89
N ASN A 45 5.94 2.70 -5.13
CA ASN A 45 6.42 4.06 -4.91
C ASN A 45 5.44 5.01 -4.20
N MET A 46 4.52 4.45 -3.39
CA MET A 46 3.50 5.20 -2.64
C MET A 46 4.01 5.81 -1.32
N GLY A 47 5.29 6.20 -1.25
CA GLY A 47 5.94 6.63 -0.01
C GLY A 47 5.91 8.14 0.28
N ALA A 48 5.81 8.97 -0.76
CA ALA A 48 5.88 10.43 -0.64
C ALA A 48 4.51 11.07 -0.93
N TYR A 49 4.18 12.14 -0.22
CA TYR A 49 2.99 12.99 -0.47
C TYR A 49 1.62 12.29 -0.49
N ILE A 50 1.52 11.08 0.05
CA ILE A 50 0.25 10.34 0.13
C ILE A 50 -0.33 10.47 1.53
N ARG A 51 0.28 9.84 2.54
CA ARG A 51 -0.28 9.83 3.89
C ARG A 51 -0.44 11.22 4.50
N GLY A 52 0.40 12.18 4.11
CA GLY A 52 0.34 13.55 4.62
C GLY A 52 -0.79 14.41 4.02
N THR A 53 -1.38 13.99 2.90
CA THR A 53 -2.41 14.74 2.15
C THR A 53 -3.76 14.03 2.10
N THR A 54 -3.81 12.74 2.45
CA THR A 54 -5.04 11.95 2.53
C THR A 54 -5.98 12.44 3.62
N SER A 55 -7.29 12.28 3.40
CA SER A 55 -8.35 12.55 4.38
C SER A 55 -9.30 11.34 4.50
N ASN A 56 -10.17 11.34 5.52
CA ASN A 56 -11.24 10.36 5.68
C ASN A 56 -12.57 10.85 5.08
N PHE A 57 -12.49 11.56 3.95
CA PHE A 57 -13.68 12.03 3.24
C PHE A 57 -14.60 10.83 2.93
N THR A 58 -15.92 11.03 3.04
CA THR A 58 -16.95 9.96 2.96
C THR A 58 -16.74 8.76 3.91
N LEU A 59 -16.09 8.99 5.06
CA LEU A 59 -15.87 7.98 6.12
C LEU A 59 -15.00 6.80 5.68
N VAL A 60 -14.22 6.98 4.63
CA VAL A 60 -13.21 6.02 4.18
C VAL A 60 -12.07 5.97 5.20
N PRO A 61 -11.76 4.81 5.82
CA PRO A 61 -10.66 4.71 6.77
C PRO A 61 -9.31 4.72 6.07
N TYR A 62 -8.29 5.22 6.76
CA TYR A 62 -6.92 5.11 6.26
C TYR A 62 -6.48 3.64 6.16
N PRO A 63 -5.66 3.28 5.14
CA PRO A 63 -5.07 1.95 5.07
C PRO A 63 -4.14 1.71 6.26
N ALA A 64 -4.09 0.44 6.70
CA ALA A 64 -3.16 0.00 7.73
C ALA A 64 -1.72 0.05 7.20
N ASN A 65 -0.80 0.60 7.99
CA ASN A 65 0.61 0.65 7.63
C ASN A 65 1.38 -0.46 8.34
N GLN A 66 2.19 -1.20 7.57
CA GLN A 66 3.15 -2.15 8.12
C GLN A 66 4.57 -1.66 7.80
N TYR A 67 5.34 -1.41 8.86
CA TYR A 67 6.74 -1.00 8.72
C TYR A 67 7.64 -2.23 8.82
N VAL A 68 8.40 -2.49 7.76
CA VAL A 68 9.40 -3.54 7.71
C VAL A 68 10.77 -2.89 7.59
N PHE A 69 11.69 -3.29 8.46
CA PHE A 69 13.08 -2.92 8.34
C PHE A 69 13.88 -4.15 7.88
N ILE A 70 14.63 -3.99 6.79
CA ILE A 70 15.52 -5.03 6.28
C ILE A 70 16.94 -4.66 6.70
N GLU A 71 17.57 -5.51 7.50
CA GLU A 71 18.98 -5.35 7.84
C GLU A 71 19.83 -5.47 6.58
N ASN A 72 20.51 -4.38 6.21
CA ASN A 72 21.48 -4.37 5.12
C ASN A 72 22.83 -3.92 5.68
N PRO A 73 23.91 -4.68 5.43
CA PRO A 73 25.25 -4.31 5.88
C PRO A 73 25.74 -2.95 5.38
N ARG A 74 25.16 -2.43 4.29
CA ARG A 74 25.50 -1.11 3.74
C ARG A 74 24.93 0.05 4.56
N TYR A 75 23.92 -0.19 5.41
CA TYR A 75 23.36 0.87 6.24
C TYR A 75 24.24 1.09 7.47
N VAL A 76 24.70 2.33 7.66
CA VAL A 76 25.43 2.72 8.88
C VAL A 76 24.41 2.96 9.99
N LEU A 77 24.04 1.89 10.69
CA LEU A 77 23.04 1.94 11.77
C LEU A 77 23.62 2.32 13.13
N SER A 78 24.93 2.62 13.21
CA SER A 78 25.60 3.02 14.45
C SER A 78 25.08 4.34 15.01
N SER A 79 24.59 5.24 14.15
CA SER A 79 23.98 6.51 14.55
C SER A 79 22.51 6.40 14.94
N VAL A 80 21.85 5.26 14.65
CA VAL A 80 20.44 5.05 14.98
C VAL A 80 20.32 4.69 16.46
N MET A 81 19.93 5.69 17.25
CA MET A 81 19.63 5.54 18.67
C MET A 81 18.52 4.47 18.87
N ASN A 82 18.59 3.68 19.94
CA ASN A 82 17.61 2.64 20.26
C ASN A 82 17.41 1.52 19.21
N ARG A 83 18.43 1.21 18.39
CA ARG A 83 18.41 0.06 17.45
C ARG A 83 17.80 -1.22 18.04
N LYS A 84 18.21 -1.64 19.24
CA LYS A 84 17.72 -2.86 19.90
C LYS A 84 16.21 -2.82 20.19
N ALA A 85 15.62 -1.63 20.36
CA ALA A 85 14.19 -1.47 20.60
C ALA A 85 13.38 -1.57 19.29
N ILE A 86 13.90 -1.03 18.18
CA ILE A 86 13.30 -1.11 16.84
C ILE A 86 13.22 -2.59 16.38
N PHE A 87 14.30 -3.35 16.62
CA PHE A 87 14.38 -4.77 16.27
C PHE A 87 13.77 -5.72 17.31
N SER A 88 13.54 -5.25 18.53
CA SER A 88 12.79 -6.01 19.53
C SER A 88 11.33 -6.04 19.11
N LYS A 89 10.80 -7.24 18.91
CA LYS A 89 9.43 -7.61 18.46
C LYS A 89 8.25 -6.90 19.17
N LYS A 90 8.50 -5.96 20.10
CA LYS A 90 7.52 -5.16 20.84
C LYS A 90 7.09 -3.86 20.16
N ILE A 91 7.94 -3.19 19.35
CA ILE A 91 7.54 -1.89 18.75
C ILE A 91 6.59 -2.07 17.56
N VAL A 92 6.72 -3.16 16.78
CA VAL A 92 5.80 -3.45 15.65
C VAL A 92 4.38 -3.74 16.14
N LYS A 93 4.19 -4.22 17.38
CA LYS A 93 2.85 -4.46 17.96
C LYS A 93 2.20 -3.22 18.60
N LYS A 94 2.95 -2.16 18.92
CA LYS A 94 2.43 -1.02 19.69
C LYS A 94 1.82 0.11 18.84
N ILE A 95 1.98 0.07 17.51
CA ILE A 95 1.34 1.00 16.57
C ILE A 95 -0.03 0.45 16.08
N PHE A 96 -0.46 -0.72 16.57
CA PHE A 96 -1.68 -1.40 16.13
C PHE A 96 -2.88 -1.27 17.08
N GLN A 97 -2.84 -0.31 18.02
CA GLN A 97 -4.00 0.05 18.85
C GLN A 97 -4.18 1.56 18.83
N ARG A 98 -4.81 2.05 17.76
CA ARG A 98 -5.70 3.22 17.75
C ARG A 98 -6.47 3.24 16.44
#